data_AF-A0A1F3PZ61-F1
#
_entry.id   AF-A0A1F3PZ61-F1
#
_cell.length_a   1.000
_cell.length_b   1.000
_cell.length_c   1.000
_cell.angle_alpha   90.00
_cell.angle_beta   90.00
_cell.angle_gamma   90.00
#
_symmetry.space_group_name_H-M   'P 1'
#
loop_
_entity.id
_entity.type
_entity.pdbx_description
1 polymer ?
#
loop_
_entity_poly.entity_id
_entity_poly.type
_entity_poly.pdbx_seq_one_letter_code
_entity_poly.pdbx_strand_id
1 'polypeptide(L)'
;MKKIESLDKEGFYKTKYFKVFSDEIIRNFPPNHKINSALHGPDHWHRVTFLAAVLSWKLELSDTDLNLLLNAGKYHDIGRKTEGRDTMHGYESIKIIKRDKLVELDNNEDQEVFHFIVGEHCFDDEESLARLEKSKLPYNRTEKLYGIFKDCDGLDRVRFGGLDEKFLRNKEARELIDLAGLVLEAL
;
A
#
# COMPACT_ATOMS: atom_id res chain seq x y z
N MET A 1 4.70 -5.36 16.95
CA MET A 1 3.73 -6.30 16.36
C MET A 1 3.98 -7.69 16.92
N LYS A 2 2.94 -8.38 17.41
CA LYS A 2 3.06 -9.81 17.76
C LYS A 2 3.22 -10.62 16.46
N LYS A 3 4.02 -11.68 16.49
CA LYS A 3 4.13 -12.57 15.31
C LYS A 3 2.79 -13.29 15.09
N ILE A 4 2.36 -13.32 13.83
CA ILE A 4 1.23 -14.12 13.38
C ILE A 4 1.76 -15.52 13.09
N GLU A 5 1.17 -16.52 13.74
CA GLU A 5 1.69 -17.90 13.75
C GLU A 5 1.76 -18.52 12.34
N SER A 6 0.75 -18.28 11.49
CA SER A 6 0.74 -18.76 10.10
C SER A 6 1.93 -18.22 9.30
N LEU A 7 2.19 -16.91 9.37
CA LEU A 7 3.34 -16.28 8.71
C LEU A 7 4.68 -16.78 9.25
N ASP A 8 4.79 -17.08 10.54
CA ASP A 8 6.02 -17.63 11.13
C ASP A 8 6.28 -19.06 10.66
N LYS A 9 5.22 -19.89 10.58
CA LYS A 9 5.28 -21.26 10.04
C LYS A 9 5.73 -21.26 8.58
N GLU A 10 5.25 -20.31 7.78
CA GLU A 10 5.65 -20.18 6.38
C GLU A 10 6.98 -19.44 6.19
N GLY A 11 7.60 -18.94 7.28
CA GLY A 11 8.94 -18.37 7.26
C GLY A 11 9.03 -16.89 6.87
N PHE A 12 7.91 -16.17 6.74
CA PHE A 12 7.86 -14.77 6.33
C PHE A 12 8.83 -13.87 7.13
N TYR A 13 8.87 -14.04 8.46
CA TYR A 13 9.71 -13.22 9.35
C TYR A 13 11.22 -13.40 9.15
N LYS A 14 11.65 -14.39 8.37
CA LYS A 14 13.05 -14.63 8.01
C LYS A 14 13.39 -14.12 6.60
N THR A 15 12.40 -13.60 5.87
CA THR A 15 12.57 -13.15 4.50
C THR A 15 13.15 -11.74 4.41
N LYS A 16 13.67 -11.41 3.22
CA LYS A 16 14.06 -10.03 2.89
C LYS A 16 12.88 -9.05 2.97
N TYR A 17 11.66 -9.50 2.63
CA TYR A 17 10.46 -8.67 2.63
C TYR A 17 10.13 -8.16 4.03
N PHE A 18 10.12 -9.05 5.03
CA PHE A 18 9.93 -8.64 6.41
C PHE A 18 11.06 -7.74 6.92
N LYS A 19 12.32 -8.04 6.57
CA LYS A 19 13.46 -7.22 6.96
C LYS A 19 13.31 -5.78 6.44
N VAL A 20 13.04 -5.59 5.15
CA VAL A 20 12.87 -4.26 4.54
C VAL A 20 11.67 -3.54 5.15
N PHE A 21 10.53 -4.24 5.32
CA PHE A 21 9.38 -3.69 6.04
C PHE A 21 9.76 -3.18 7.44
N SER A 22 10.44 -4.02 8.24
CA SER A 22 10.80 -3.67 9.61
C SER A 22 11.76 -2.47 9.67
N ASP A 23 12.71 -2.40 8.75
CA ASP A 23 13.64 -1.28 8.61
C ASP A 23 12.90 0.01 8.24
N GLU A 24 11.95 -0.04 7.31
CA GLU A 24 11.13 1.10 6.90
C GLU A 24 10.28 1.64 8.04
N ILE A 25 9.66 0.74 8.82
CA ILE A 25 8.85 1.12 9.99
C ILE A 25 9.72 1.78 11.06
N ILE A 26 10.90 1.23 11.35
CA ILE A 26 11.81 1.78 12.37
C ILE A 26 12.34 3.17 11.99
N ARG A 27 12.68 3.38 10.72
CA ARG A 27 13.34 4.63 10.27
C ARG A 27 12.36 5.76 10.02
N ASN A 28 11.19 5.47 9.45
CA ASN A 28 10.37 6.47 8.76
C ASN A 28 8.88 6.42 9.12
N PHE A 29 8.48 5.65 10.14
CA PHE A 29 7.08 5.49 10.54
C PHE A 29 6.86 6.04 11.95
N PRO A 30 6.69 7.37 12.07
CA PRO A 30 5.35 7.91 11.90
C PRO A 30 5.32 9.10 10.95
N PRO A 31 4.31 9.18 10.07
CA PRO A 31 4.04 10.42 9.37
C PRO A 31 3.66 11.47 10.41
N ASN A 32 4.48 12.51 10.55
CA ASN A 32 4.17 13.68 11.38
C ASN A 32 2.94 14.48 10.87
N HIS A 33 2.22 13.95 9.88
CA HIS A 33 0.93 14.43 9.42
C HIS A 33 -0.17 13.95 10.38
N LYS A 34 -0.75 14.89 11.11
CA LYS A 34 -1.86 14.64 12.04
C LYS A 34 -3.16 14.44 11.28
N ILE A 35 -3.34 13.28 10.65
CA ILE A 35 -4.68 12.76 10.38
C ILE A 35 -5.10 12.04 11.66
N ASN A 36 -5.85 12.75 12.51
CA ASN A 36 -6.43 12.16 13.71
C ASN A 36 -7.68 11.36 13.33
N SER A 37 -7.46 10.24 12.65
CA SER A 37 -8.51 9.33 12.18
C SER A 37 -8.28 7.94 12.74
N ALA A 38 -9.31 7.38 13.39
CA ALA A 38 -9.32 5.98 13.78
C ALA A 38 -9.45 5.03 12.56
N LEU A 39 -9.87 5.54 11.40
CA LEU A 39 -10.12 4.75 10.19
C LEU A 39 -9.03 4.90 9.13
N HIS A 40 -8.39 6.06 9.04
CA HIS A 40 -7.47 6.45 7.97
C HIS A 40 -6.15 7.04 8.49
N GLY A 41 -5.83 6.79 9.76
CA GLY A 41 -4.62 7.26 10.42
C GLY A 41 -3.45 6.27 10.34
N PRO A 42 -2.40 6.50 11.15
CA PRO A 42 -1.16 5.72 11.13
C PRO A 42 -1.34 4.21 11.28
N ASP A 43 -2.33 3.74 12.05
CA ASP A 43 -2.56 2.30 12.22
C ASP A 43 -3.01 1.63 10.91
N HIS A 44 -3.88 2.30 10.14
CA HIS A 44 -4.27 1.85 8.80
C HIS A 44 -3.06 1.78 7.88
N TRP A 45 -2.23 2.81 7.86
CA TRP A 45 -1.05 2.86 6.99
C TRP A 45 -0.06 1.76 7.37
N HIS A 46 0.08 1.45 8.67
CA HIS A 46 0.96 0.38 9.13
C HIS A 46 0.47 -0.98 8.63
N ARG A 47 -0.83 -1.26 8.79
CA ARG A 47 -1.43 -2.52 8.33
C ARG A 47 -1.32 -2.67 6.81
N VAL A 48 -1.60 -1.61 6.04
CA VAL A 48 -1.43 -1.62 4.58
C VAL A 48 0.02 -1.83 4.18
N THR A 49 0.98 -1.16 4.82
CA THR A 49 2.42 -1.37 4.58
C THR A 49 2.87 -2.80 4.93
N PHE A 50 2.31 -3.40 5.99
CA PHE A 50 2.59 -4.79 6.35
C PHE A 50 2.00 -5.77 5.32
N LEU A 51 0.75 -5.57 4.90
CA LEU A 51 0.09 -6.37 3.87
C LEU A 51 0.82 -6.27 2.54
N ALA A 52 1.34 -5.07 2.19
CA ALA A 52 2.19 -4.87 1.03
C ALA A 52 3.47 -5.73 1.10
N ALA A 53 4.12 -5.83 2.27
CA ALA A 53 5.28 -6.69 2.46
C ALA A 53 4.95 -8.18 2.27
N VAL A 54 3.82 -8.63 2.84
CA VAL A 54 3.37 -10.03 2.72
C VAL A 54 3.01 -10.36 1.28
N LEU A 55 2.20 -9.52 0.61
CA LEU A 55 1.77 -9.78 -0.75
C LEU A 55 2.95 -9.69 -1.74
N SER A 56 3.90 -8.79 -1.50
CA SER A 56 5.17 -8.74 -2.25
C SER A 56 5.99 -10.02 -2.12
N TRP A 57 6.00 -10.62 -0.93
CA TRP A 57 6.66 -11.90 -0.70
C TRP A 57 5.97 -13.04 -1.44
N LYS A 58 4.63 -13.13 -1.36
CA LYS A 58 3.83 -14.14 -2.07
C LYS A 58 3.99 -14.07 -3.58
N LEU A 59 4.18 -12.87 -4.11
CA LEU A 59 4.34 -12.59 -5.54
C LEU A 59 5.81 -12.48 -5.99
N GLU A 60 6.75 -12.77 -5.10
CA GLU A 60 8.20 -12.74 -5.34
C GLU A 60 8.69 -11.44 -6.01
N LEU A 61 8.19 -10.29 -5.55
CA LEU A 61 8.54 -9.00 -6.15
C LEU A 61 10.01 -8.63 -5.95
N SER A 62 10.51 -7.77 -6.84
CA SER A 62 11.85 -7.18 -6.76
C SER A 62 11.99 -6.26 -5.54
N ASP A 63 13.22 -5.98 -5.12
CA ASP A 63 13.48 -5.06 -4.00
C ASP A 63 13.01 -3.64 -4.32
N THR A 64 13.14 -3.22 -5.59
CA THR A 64 12.63 -1.96 -6.11
C THR A 64 11.12 -1.87 -5.97
N ASP A 65 10.39 -2.86 -6.48
CA ASP A 65 8.93 -2.86 -6.46
C ASP A 65 8.37 -2.98 -5.03
N LEU A 66 9.03 -3.77 -4.18
CA LEU A 66 8.74 -3.81 -2.74
C LEU A 66 8.86 -2.40 -2.14
N ASN A 67 9.96 -1.70 -2.41
CA ASN A 67 10.16 -0.35 -1.89
C ASN A 67 9.06 0.63 -2.35
N LEU A 68 8.59 0.53 -3.60
CA LEU A 68 7.48 1.35 -4.09
C LEU A 68 6.19 1.10 -3.30
N LEU A 69 5.85 -0.18 -3.08
CA LEU A 69 4.62 -0.56 -2.37
C LEU A 69 4.67 -0.22 -0.88
N LEU A 70 5.83 -0.37 -0.23
CA LEU A 70 5.99 0.02 1.18
C LEU A 70 5.84 1.54 1.33
N ASN A 71 6.44 2.34 0.44
CA ASN A 71 6.26 3.79 0.44
C ASN A 71 4.81 4.18 0.12
N ALA A 72 4.13 3.46 -0.77
CA ALA A 72 2.72 3.70 -1.06
C ALA A 72 1.87 3.46 0.20
N GLY A 73 2.08 2.35 0.91
CA GLY A 73 1.35 2.05 2.15
C GLY A 73 1.50 3.15 3.21
N LYS A 74 2.73 3.68 3.37
CA LYS A 74 3.03 4.74 4.35
C LYS A 74 2.35 6.06 4.07
N TYR A 75 2.06 6.38 2.80
CA TYR A 75 1.73 7.75 2.41
C TYR A 75 0.48 7.89 1.54
N HIS A 76 -0.17 6.80 1.12
CA HIS A 76 -1.30 6.88 0.18
C HIS A 76 -2.44 7.79 0.65
N ASP A 77 -2.70 7.81 1.95
CA ASP A 77 -3.79 8.56 2.58
C ASP A 77 -3.33 9.86 3.26
N ILE A 78 -2.05 10.27 3.15
CA ILE A 78 -1.53 11.48 3.83
C ILE A 78 -2.22 12.78 3.40
N GLY A 79 -2.78 12.80 2.19
CA GLY A 79 -3.56 13.91 1.63
C GLY A 79 -5.05 13.90 1.98
N ARG A 80 -5.52 12.92 2.75
CA ARG A 80 -6.94 12.79 3.11
C ARG A 80 -7.35 13.91 4.07
N LYS A 81 -8.49 14.55 3.76
CA LYS A 81 -9.01 15.70 4.53
C LYS A 81 -10.27 15.37 5.32
N THR A 82 -10.95 14.27 4.98
CA THR A 82 -12.21 13.86 5.61
C THR A 82 -12.27 12.34 5.78
N GLU A 83 -13.10 11.88 6.72
CA GLU A 83 -13.41 10.46 6.93
C GLU A 83 -14.32 9.86 5.84
N GLY A 84 -14.96 10.73 5.04
CA GLY A 84 -15.95 10.32 4.04
C GLY A 84 -15.35 9.98 2.68
N ARG A 85 -16.19 10.04 1.64
CA ARG A 85 -15.74 9.91 0.26
C ARG A 85 -14.89 11.13 -0.11
N ASP A 86 -13.59 10.91 -0.17
CA ASP A 86 -12.61 11.84 -0.72
C ASP A 86 -12.07 11.22 -2.00
N THR A 87 -12.38 11.79 -3.17
CA THR A 87 -11.93 11.22 -4.46
C THR A 87 -10.60 11.79 -4.92
N MET A 88 -10.00 12.71 -4.16
CA MET A 88 -8.80 13.44 -4.57
C MET A 88 -7.61 13.24 -3.61
N HIS A 89 -7.82 12.57 -2.48
CA HIS A 89 -6.77 12.35 -1.48
C HIS A 89 -5.50 11.72 -2.06
N GLY A 90 -5.60 10.77 -3.01
CA GLY A 90 -4.41 10.21 -3.67
C GLY A 90 -3.53 11.28 -4.33
N TYR A 91 -4.13 12.18 -5.10
CA TYR A 91 -3.38 13.30 -5.70
C TYR A 91 -2.90 14.34 -4.67
N GLU A 92 -3.67 14.59 -3.62
CA GLU A 92 -3.22 15.45 -2.52
C GLU A 92 -2.03 14.83 -1.77
N SER A 93 -2.01 13.51 -1.60
CA SER A 93 -0.89 12.76 -1.06
C SER A 93 0.36 12.96 -1.90
N ILE A 94 0.26 12.86 -3.23
CA ILE A 94 1.38 13.16 -4.14
C ILE A 94 1.89 14.59 -3.98
N LYS A 95 1.00 15.58 -3.83
CA LYS A 95 1.42 16.98 -3.60
C LYS A 95 2.21 17.13 -2.30
N ILE A 96 1.77 16.49 -1.21
CA ILE A 96 2.46 16.50 0.08
C ILE A 96 3.81 15.79 -0.03
N ILE A 97 3.85 14.60 -0.62
CA ILE A 97 5.10 13.82 -0.79
C ILE A 97 6.14 14.64 -1.56
N LYS A 98 5.73 15.31 -2.65
CA LYS A 98 6.62 16.17 -3.44
C LYS A 98 7.07 17.42 -2.68
N ARG A 99 6.14 18.11 -2.00
CA ARG A 99 6.43 19.33 -1.23
C ARG A 99 7.41 19.07 -0.10
N ASP A 100 7.19 17.99 0.65
CA ASP A 100 7.92 17.67 1.87
C ASP A 100 9.08 16.70 1.63
N LYS A 101 9.31 16.28 0.38
CA LYS A 101 10.37 15.34 -0.04
C LYS A 101 10.37 14.05 0.78
N LEU A 102 9.18 13.46 0.97
CA LEU A 102 8.99 12.30 1.83
C LEU A 102 9.49 10.98 1.23
N VAL A 103 9.60 10.93 -0.10
CA VAL A 103 10.05 9.77 -0.87
C VAL A 103 10.95 10.27 -2.00
N GLU A 104 12.19 9.81 -2.02
CA GLU A 104 13.15 10.02 -3.10
C GLU A 104 13.55 8.64 -3.64
N LEU A 105 13.30 8.41 -4.93
CA LEU A 105 13.63 7.17 -5.63
C LEU A 105 14.78 7.40 -6.62
N ASP A 106 15.60 6.38 -6.82
CA ASP A 106 16.88 6.51 -7.55
C ASP A 106 16.71 6.84 -9.04
N ASN A 107 15.55 6.50 -9.63
CA ASN A 107 15.27 6.79 -11.03
C ASN A 107 13.86 7.36 -11.25
N ASN A 108 13.73 8.10 -12.35
CA ASN A 108 12.51 8.83 -12.69
C ASN A 108 11.34 7.92 -13.08
N GLU A 109 11.60 6.72 -13.64
CA GLU A 109 10.51 5.78 -13.96
C GLU A 109 9.83 5.28 -12.68
N ASP A 110 10.62 4.80 -11.72
CA ASP A 110 10.15 4.35 -10.41
C ASP A 110 9.39 5.45 -9.68
N GLN A 111 9.90 6.68 -9.75
CA GLN A 111 9.22 7.84 -9.17
C GLN A 111 7.84 8.07 -9.78
N GLU A 112 7.71 7.99 -11.11
CA GLU A 112 6.44 8.20 -11.78
C GLU A 112 5.48 7.00 -11.63
N VAL A 113 5.99 5.77 -11.58
CA VAL A 113 5.21 4.56 -11.23
C VAL A 113 4.65 4.68 -9.82
N PHE A 114 5.47 5.10 -8.85
CA PHE A 114 5.03 5.37 -7.49
C PHE A 114 3.97 6.48 -7.42
N HIS A 115 4.18 7.58 -8.15
CA HIS A 115 3.21 8.66 -8.23
C HIS A 115 1.86 8.20 -8.80
N PHE A 116 1.89 7.32 -9.81
CA PHE A 116 0.68 6.75 -10.38
C PHE A 116 -0.04 5.87 -9.35
N ILE A 117 0.65 4.93 -8.71
CA ILE A 117 0.05 4.02 -7.72
C ILE A 117 -0.66 4.79 -6.61
N VAL A 118 0.03 5.76 -5.98
CA VAL A 118 -0.55 6.56 -4.89
C VAL A 118 -1.58 7.56 -5.41
N GLY A 119 -1.35 8.21 -6.55
CA GLY A 119 -2.27 9.20 -7.10
C GLY A 119 -3.62 8.60 -7.51
N GLU A 120 -3.59 7.38 -8.05
CA GLU A 120 -4.74 6.75 -8.69
C GLU A 120 -5.49 5.76 -7.78
N HIS A 121 -4.92 5.33 -6.64
CA HIS A 121 -5.50 4.24 -5.83
C HIS A 121 -6.97 4.46 -5.40
N CYS A 122 -7.38 5.72 -5.27
CA CYS A 122 -8.73 6.10 -4.83
C CYS A 122 -9.79 6.17 -5.94
N PHE A 123 -9.39 5.99 -7.20
CA PHE A 123 -10.28 6.00 -8.36
C PHE A 123 -10.74 4.59 -8.74
N ASP A 124 -11.77 4.52 -9.59
CA ASP A 124 -12.22 3.27 -10.20
C ASP A 124 -11.16 2.72 -11.16
N ASP A 125 -11.05 1.38 -11.23
CA ASP A 125 -10.00 0.71 -12.01
C ASP A 125 -10.05 1.09 -13.49
N GLU A 126 -11.25 1.13 -14.08
CA GLU A 126 -11.42 1.48 -15.50
C GLU A 126 -10.87 2.88 -15.80
N GLU A 127 -11.14 3.86 -14.93
CA GLU A 127 -10.66 5.22 -15.12
C GLU A 127 -9.14 5.32 -15.02
N SER A 128 -8.55 4.68 -14.00
CA SER A 128 -7.11 4.71 -13.78
C SER A 128 -6.36 3.96 -14.88
N LEU A 129 -6.86 2.81 -15.32
CA LEU A 129 -6.25 2.06 -16.43
C LEU A 129 -6.34 2.84 -17.75
N ALA A 130 -7.46 3.51 -18.04
CA ALA A 130 -7.56 4.39 -19.21
C ALA A 130 -6.60 5.60 -19.16
N ARG A 131 -6.25 6.09 -17.96
CA ARG A 131 -5.19 7.11 -17.78
C ARG A 131 -3.80 6.49 -17.94
N LEU A 132 -3.58 5.27 -17.45
CA LEU A 132 -2.33 4.54 -17.59
C LEU A 132 -2.00 4.29 -19.07
N GLU A 133 -2.97 3.85 -19.87
CA GLU A 133 -2.82 3.61 -21.32
C GLU A 133 -2.35 4.85 -22.07
N LYS A 134 -2.75 6.05 -21.63
CA LYS A 134 -2.38 7.33 -22.24
C LYS A 134 -1.06 7.89 -21.71
N SER A 135 -0.49 7.27 -20.69
CA SER A 135 0.75 7.69 -20.06
C SER A 135 1.98 7.16 -20.83
N LYS A 136 3.19 7.55 -20.39
CA LYS A 136 4.45 6.99 -20.88
C LYS A 136 5.04 5.93 -19.94
N LEU A 137 4.28 5.50 -18.94
CA LEU A 137 4.73 4.53 -17.94
C LEU A 137 4.78 3.11 -18.51
N PRO A 138 5.61 2.22 -17.94
CA PRO A 138 5.64 0.81 -18.31
C PRO A 138 4.32 0.12 -17.91
N TYR A 139 3.34 0.08 -18.83
CA TYR A 139 1.97 -0.35 -18.58
C TYR A 139 1.86 -1.61 -17.70
N ASN A 140 2.45 -2.74 -18.12
CA ASN A 140 2.33 -4.01 -17.40
C ASN A 140 2.88 -3.96 -15.97
N ARG A 141 4.00 -3.24 -15.76
CA ARG A 141 4.60 -3.11 -14.44
C ARG A 141 3.73 -2.23 -13.54
N THR A 142 3.28 -1.09 -14.07
CA THR A 142 2.45 -0.13 -13.33
C THR A 142 1.09 -0.72 -12.99
N GLU A 143 0.42 -1.38 -13.93
CA GLU A 143 -0.87 -2.06 -13.72
C GLU A 143 -0.75 -3.12 -12.62
N LYS A 144 0.29 -3.96 -12.67
CA LYS A 144 0.55 -4.98 -11.66
C LYS A 144 0.71 -4.36 -10.26
N LEU A 145 1.57 -3.36 -10.12
CA LEU A 145 1.84 -2.74 -8.82
C LEU A 145 0.65 -1.92 -8.30
N TYR A 146 -0.07 -1.24 -9.18
CA TYR A 146 -1.32 -0.56 -8.86
C TYR A 146 -2.35 -1.55 -8.31
N GLY A 147 -2.54 -2.68 -8.98
CA GLY A 147 -3.48 -3.70 -8.53
C GLY A 147 -3.09 -4.32 -7.18
N ILE A 148 -1.80 -4.65 -7.00
CA ILE A 148 -1.28 -5.15 -5.72
C ILE A 148 -1.51 -4.15 -4.60
N PHE A 149 -1.26 -2.86 -4.85
CA PHE A 149 -1.44 -1.83 -3.84
C PHE A 149 -2.91 -1.66 -3.43
N LYS A 150 -3.83 -1.63 -4.41
CA LYS A 150 -5.27 -1.56 -4.12
C LYS A 150 -5.79 -2.78 -3.38
N ASP A 151 -5.22 -3.95 -3.63
CA ASP A 151 -5.54 -5.15 -2.87
C ASP A 151 -5.07 -5.01 -1.41
N CYS A 152 -3.91 -4.41 -1.16
CA CYS A 152 -3.43 -4.15 0.20
C CYS A 152 -4.32 -3.16 0.96
N ASP A 153 -4.71 -2.05 0.33
CA ASP A 153 -5.68 -1.10 0.90
C ASP A 153 -7.05 -1.75 1.12
N GLY A 154 -7.50 -2.52 0.13
CA GLY A 154 -8.75 -3.28 0.16
C GLY A 154 -8.81 -4.29 1.30
N LEU A 155 -7.74 -5.06 1.52
CA LEU A 155 -7.62 -6.04 2.59
C LEU A 155 -7.78 -5.39 3.96
N ASP A 156 -7.22 -4.19 4.19
CA ASP A 156 -7.36 -3.51 5.48
C ASP A 156 -8.78 -2.98 5.76
N ARG A 157 -9.72 -3.09 4.81
CA ARG A 157 -11.14 -2.73 5.03
C ARG A 157 -11.85 -3.67 5.99
N VAL A 158 -11.24 -4.81 6.36
CA VAL A 158 -11.70 -5.64 7.49
C VAL A 158 -11.87 -4.83 8.77
N ARG A 159 -11.09 -3.74 8.95
CA ARG A 159 -11.14 -2.86 10.13
C ARG A 159 -12.50 -2.22 10.39
N PHE A 160 -13.32 -2.06 9.35
CA PHE A 160 -14.67 -1.50 9.45
C PHE A 160 -15.74 -2.38 8.78
N GLY A 161 -15.40 -3.63 8.45
CA GLY A 161 -16.31 -4.57 7.80
C GLY A 161 -16.67 -4.23 6.35
N GLY A 162 -15.81 -3.48 5.65
CA GLY A 162 -16.05 -3.05 4.26
C GLY A 162 -15.21 -3.76 3.21
N LEU A 163 -14.61 -4.90 3.55
CA LEU A 163 -13.91 -5.76 2.59
C LEU A 163 -14.95 -6.40 1.65
N ASP A 164 -14.74 -6.25 0.34
CA ASP A 164 -15.45 -7.01 -0.69
C ASP A 164 -14.42 -7.69 -1.61
N GLU A 165 -14.40 -9.01 -1.55
CA GLU A 165 -13.44 -9.88 -2.24
C GLU A 165 -13.47 -9.71 -3.76
N LYS A 166 -14.59 -9.24 -4.32
CA LYS A 166 -14.73 -8.99 -5.77
C LYS A 166 -13.84 -7.85 -6.25
N PHE A 167 -13.45 -6.95 -5.35
CA PHE A 167 -12.51 -5.87 -5.64
C PHE A 167 -11.05 -6.27 -5.46
N LEU A 168 -10.75 -7.50 -4.99
CA LEU A 168 -9.38 -8.01 -4.93
C LEU A 168 -8.99 -8.55 -6.31
N ARG A 169 -7.87 -8.07 -6.86
CA ARG A 169 -7.41 -8.33 -8.23
C ARG A 169 -6.56 -9.59 -8.31
N ASN A 170 -5.70 -9.80 -7.32
CA ASN A 170 -4.77 -10.93 -7.27
C ASN A 170 -5.38 -12.11 -6.51
N LYS A 171 -5.12 -13.34 -6.98
CA LYS A 171 -5.57 -14.54 -6.26
C LYS A 171 -4.89 -14.64 -4.88
N GLU A 172 -3.62 -14.26 -4.81
CA GLU A 172 -2.82 -14.25 -3.58
C GLU A 172 -3.43 -13.29 -2.57
N ALA A 173 -3.98 -12.15 -3.00
CA ALA A 173 -4.66 -11.22 -2.09
C ALA A 173 -5.92 -11.85 -1.47
N ARG A 174 -6.70 -12.64 -2.23
CA ARG A 174 -7.88 -13.34 -1.69
C ARG A 174 -7.48 -14.39 -0.65
N GLU A 175 -6.32 -15.02 -0.79
CA GLU A 175 -5.78 -15.95 0.20
C GLU A 175 -5.37 -15.25 1.51
N LEU A 176 -5.20 -13.92 1.51
CA LEU A 176 -4.82 -13.13 2.68
C LEU A 176 -6.00 -12.55 3.46
N ILE A 177 -7.25 -12.85 3.13
CA ILE A 177 -8.43 -12.28 3.80
C ILE A 177 -8.42 -12.59 5.30
N ASP A 178 -8.26 -13.86 5.68
CA ASP A 178 -8.18 -14.28 7.09
C ASP A 178 -6.95 -13.65 7.77
N LEU A 179 -5.84 -13.54 7.04
CA LEU A 179 -4.63 -12.91 7.54
C LEU A 179 -4.86 -11.43 7.84
N ALA A 180 -5.62 -10.70 7.02
CA ALA A 180 -5.92 -9.28 7.26
C ALA A 180 -6.65 -9.08 8.59
N GLY A 181 -7.55 -10.00 8.97
CA GLY A 181 -8.16 -10.01 10.30
C GLY A 181 -7.14 -10.21 11.43
N LEU A 182 -6.21 -11.17 11.28
CA LEU A 182 -5.14 -11.39 12.26
C LEU A 182 -4.18 -10.20 12.36
N VAL A 183 -3.91 -9.51 11.25
CA VAL A 183 -3.09 -8.29 11.19
C VAL A 183 -3.77 -7.16 11.98
N LEU A 184 -5.08 -7.00 11.83
CA LEU A 184 -5.88 -6.03 12.60
C LEU A 184 -5.83 -6.28 14.11
N GLU A 185 -5.82 -7.55 14.54
CA GLU A 185 -5.72 -7.89 15.97
C GLU A 185 -4.31 -7.75 16.54
N ALA A 186 -3.28 -7.79 15.69
CA ALA A 186 -1.87 -7.79 16.08
C ALA A 186 -1.21 -6.39 16.12
N LEU A 187 -1.86 -5.39 15.52
CA LEU A 187 -1.42 -3.99 15.40
C LEU A 187 -2.47 -3.05 15.98
#